data_AF-A0A8T4D279-F1
#
_entry.id   AF-A0A8T4D279-F1
#
_cell.length_a   1.000
_cell.length_b   1.000
_cell.length_c   1.000
_cell.angle_alpha   90.00
_cell.angle_beta   90.00
_cell.angle_gamma   90.00
#
_symmetry.space_group_name_H-M   'P 1'
#
loop_
_entity.id
_entity.type
_entity.pdbx_description
1 polymer ?
#
loop_
_entity_poly.entity_id
_entity_poly.type
_entity_poly.pdbx_seq_one_letter_code
_entity_poly.pdbx_strand_id
1 'polypeptide(L)'
;MTVESNRMMGGIGAALIVVSAISPILMLPALFNAYPTVASTASPFSSTVSLAGFSGIILFMVAMRRFAGGYKTSGIFDNALYGILSNIIVNVVAGVVMVAFIFMNFSNIMASFNPVPTPINIQGILGYVVPAMPVFSLAGLVQALFLTRAFNLLAAKSETRLFRTAGLALVASSVLMLILACIGALLFFAAAISATVALAIPFAGTTINYLMWIFAAKAFFSIKAPTSQPLPTSPATEKARYCPHCGAENLTDAVFCTHCGKSM
;
A
#
# COMPACT_ATOMS: atom_id res chain seq x y z
N MET A 1 0.53 -18.73 16.52
CA MET A 1 1.18 -17.39 16.60
C MET A 1 0.17 -16.42 17.18
N THR A 2 0.58 -15.59 18.14
CA THR A 2 -0.33 -14.70 18.89
C THR A 2 -0.79 -13.54 18.02
N VAL A 3 -2.01 -13.05 18.26
CA VAL A 3 -2.57 -11.86 17.59
C VAL A 3 -1.67 -10.64 17.75
N GLU A 4 -0.95 -10.57 18.87
CA GLU A 4 0.04 -9.54 19.17
C GLU A 4 1.19 -9.48 18.15
N SER A 5 1.73 -10.62 17.73
CA SER A 5 2.78 -10.67 16.70
C SER A 5 2.28 -10.10 15.37
N ASN A 6 1.05 -10.42 14.98
CA ASN A 6 0.46 -9.96 13.73
C ASN A 6 0.22 -8.44 13.75
N ARG A 7 -0.25 -7.93 14.89
CA ARG A 7 -0.42 -6.50 15.15
C ARG A 7 0.90 -5.75 15.00
N MET A 8 1.96 -6.25 15.60
CA MET A 8 3.27 -5.62 15.57
C MET A 8 3.83 -5.54 14.14
N MET A 9 3.73 -6.62 13.36
CA MET A 9 4.21 -6.62 11.97
C MET A 9 3.42 -5.65 11.08
N GLY A 10 2.08 -5.59 11.21
CA GLY A 10 1.26 -4.66 10.42
C GLY A 10 1.56 -3.20 10.75
N GLY A 11 1.72 -2.89 12.04
CA GLY A 11 2.09 -1.56 12.52
C GLY A 11 3.48 -1.12 12.08
N ILE A 12 4.49 -2.00 12.22
CA ILE A 12 5.86 -1.73 11.74
C ILE A 12 5.89 -1.59 10.22
N GLY A 13 5.18 -2.45 9.49
CA GLY A 13 5.09 -2.37 8.02
C GLY A 13 4.55 -1.02 7.55
N ALA A 14 3.45 -0.57 8.14
CA ALA A 14 2.88 0.75 7.86
C ALA A 14 3.82 1.91 8.25
N ALA A 15 4.51 1.81 9.39
CA ALA A 15 5.48 2.82 9.83
C ALA A 15 6.68 2.92 8.88
N LEU A 16 7.20 1.79 8.39
CA LEU A 16 8.29 1.77 7.41
C LEU A 16 7.88 2.42 6.08
N ILE A 17 6.62 2.23 5.65
CA ILE A 17 6.07 2.93 4.48
C ILE A 17 6.09 4.45 4.72
N VAL A 18 5.74 4.93 5.92
CA VAL A 18 5.83 6.37 6.26
C VAL A 18 7.28 6.86 6.26
N VAL A 19 8.21 6.10 6.85
CA VAL A 19 9.64 6.49 6.86
C VAL A 19 10.18 6.59 5.43
N SER A 20 9.75 5.68 4.55
CA SER A 20 10.11 5.72 3.13
C SER A 20 9.65 6.99 2.41
N ALA A 21 8.61 7.63 2.93
CA ALA A 21 8.02 8.85 2.39
C ALA A 21 8.77 10.13 2.74
N ILE A 22 9.64 10.11 3.76
CA ILE A 22 10.30 11.32 4.24
C ILE A 22 11.23 11.88 3.17
N SER A 23 11.88 11.01 2.39
CA SER A 23 12.81 11.42 1.32
C SER A 23 12.15 12.33 0.26
N PRO A 24 11.05 11.96 -0.42
CA PRO A 24 10.44 12.84 -1.41
C PRO A 24 9.92 14.15 -0.81
N ILE A 25 9.48 14.16 0.44
CA ILE A 25 9.02 15.38 1.14
C ILE A 25 10.19 16.34 1.38
N LEU A 26 11.34 15.83 1.82
CA LEU A 26 12.54 16.64 2.03
C LEU A 26 13.13 17.20 0.73
N MET A 27 12.83 16.57 -0.42
CA MET A 27 13.24 17.08 -1.73
C MET A 27 12.32 18.19 -2.26
N LEU A 28 11.13 18.39 -1.67
CA LEU A 28 10.15 19.38 -2.15
C LEU A 28 10.70 20.82 -2.17
N PRO A 29 11.40 21.33 -1.14
CA PRO A 29 11.96 22.69 -1.17
C PRO A 29 13.03 22.87 -2.26
N ALA A 30 13.76 21.82 -2.60
CA ALA A 30 14.75 21.85 -3.68
C ALA A 30 14.09 21.95 -5.06
N LEU A 31 12.85 21.48 -5.22
CA LEU A 31 12.08 21.67 -6.45
C LEU A 31 11.53 23.10 -6.60
N PHE A 32 11.18 23.76 -5.50
CA PHE A 32 10.63 25.12 -5.52
C PHE A 32 11.71 26.21 -5.54
N ASN A 33 12.84 25.99 -4.85
CA ASN A 33 13.97 26.90 -4.90
C ASN A 33 14.81 26.58 -6.14
N ALA A 34 14.47 27.20 -7.26
CA ALA A 34 15.20 27.18 -8.53
C ALA A 34 16.61 27.83 -8.42
N TYR A 35 17.38 27.50 -7.39
CA TYR A 35 18.80 27.80 -7.35
C TYR A 35 19.55 26.75 -8.18
N PRO A 36 20.32 27.16 -9.20
CA PRO A 36 20.98 26.24 -10.13
C PRO A 36 22.10 25.37 -9.50
N THR A 37 22.30 25.42 -8.18
CA THR A 37 23.42 24.79 -7.49
C THR A 37 23.09 23.48 -6.75
N VAL A 38 21.85 23.02 -6.71
CA VAL A 38 21.49 21.73 -6.07
C VAL A 38 21.57 20.50 -7.00
N ALA A 39 22.07 20.68 -8.22
CA ALA A 39 22.38 19.57 -9.13
C ALA A 39 23.64 18.82 -8.64
N SER A 40 23.48 17.83 -7.75
CA SER A 40 24.35 16.63 -7.67
C SER A 40 24.24 15.83 -6.37
N THR A 41 23.51 16.28 -5.34
CA THR A 41 23.28 15.41 -4.18
C THR A 41 22.14 14.44 -4.48
N ALA A 42 22.38 13.54 -5.44
CA ALA A 42 21.83 12.20 -5.43
C ALA A 42 22.35 11.53 -4.15
N SER A 43 21.75 11.93 -3.02
CA SER A 43 22.19 11.47 -1.73
C SER A 43 21.95 9.96 -1.69
N PRO A 44 22.90 9.17 -1.19
CA PRO A 44 22.73 7.73 -0.96
C PRO A 44 21.53 7.40 -0.04
N PHE A 45 20.86 8.42 0.51
CA PHE A 45 19.59 8.32 1.19
C PHE A 45 18.44 7.83 0.30
N SER A 46 18.39 8.14 -1.00
CA SER A 46 17.22 7.76 -1.82
C SER A 46 17.06 6.23 -2.00
N SER A 47 18.18 5.52 -2.14
CA SER A 47 18.20 4.07 -2.35
C SER A 47 17.96 3.27 -1.06
N THR A 48 18.47 3.73 0.09
CA THR A 48 18.22 3.08 1.39
C THR A 48 16.77 3.25 1.84
N VAL A 49 16.19 4.43 1.61
CA VAL A 49 14.79 4.75 1.92
C VAL A 49 13.81 3.91 1.07
N SER A 50 14.19 3.58 -0.17
CA SER A 50 13.39 2.72 -1.05
C SER A 50 13.30 1.28 -0.54
N LEU A 51 14.38 0.73 0.04
CA LEU A 51 14.38 -0.60 0.65
C LEU A 51 13.50 -0.67 1.91
N ALA A 52 13.46 0.40 2.70
CA ALA A 52 12.57 0.51 3.85
C ALA A 52 11.09 0.47 3.42
N GLY A 53 10.72 1.18 2.35
CA GLY A 53 9.37 1.13 1.80
C GLY A 53 8.98 -0.26 1.31
N PHE A 54 9.88 -0.92 0.57
CA PHE A 54 9.64 -2.27 0.06
C PHE A 54 9.47 -3.30 1.18
N SER A 55 10.37 -3.30 2.18
CA SER A 55 10.25 -4.16 3.36
C SER A 55 8.99 -3.86 4.17
N GLY A 56 8.59 -2.59 4.27
CA GLY A 56 7.34 -2.17 4.88
C GLY A 56 6.11 -2.78 4.21
N ILE A 57 6.05 -2.75 2.87
CA ILE A 57 4.96 -3.38 2.09
C ILE A 57 4.92 -4.90 2.32
N ILE A 58 6.07 -5.57 2.34
CA ILE A 58 6.12 -7.03 2.60
C ILE A 58 5.58 -7.34 3.99
N LEU A 59 6.03 -6.63 5.02
CA LEU A 59 5.56 -6.84 6.40
C LEU A 59 4.06 -6.56 6.54
N PHE A 60 3.58 -5.50 5.89
CA PHE A 60 2.15 -5.20 5.82
C PHE A 60 1.36 -6.36 5.19
N MET A 61 1.86 -6.92 4.08
CA MET A 61 1.22 -8.04 3.40
C MET A 61 1.20 -9.32 4.23
N VAL A 62 2.30 -9.64 4.91
CA VAL A 62 2.36 -10.79 5.83
C VAL A 62 1.35 -10.61 6.97
N ALA A 63 1.24 -9.41 7.53
CA ALA A 63 0.26 -9.11 8.56
C ALA A 63 -1.18 -9.29 8.06
N MET A 64 -1.52 -8.73 6.89
CA MET A 64 -2.85 -8.86 6.28
C MET A 64 -3.21 -10.32 6.00
N ARG A 65 -2.26 -11.14 5.51
CA ARG A 65 -2.48 -12.58 5.30
C ARG A 65 -2.81 -13.30 6.60
N ARG A 66 -2.09 -12.99 7.69
CA ARG A 66 -2.33 -13.61 8.99
C ARG A 66 -3.64 -13.16 9.62
N PHE A 67 -4.03 -11.88 9.47
CA PHE A 67 -5.35 -11.41 9.90
C PHE A 67 -6.48 -12.06 9.11
N ALA A 68 -6.33 -12.21 7.79
CA ALA A 68 -7.30 -12.93 6.96
C ALA A 68 -7.53 -14.37 7.45
N GLY A 69 -6.45 -15.07 7.81
CA GLY A 69 -6.52 -16.41 8.42
C GLY A 69 -7.18 -16.41 9.80
N GLY A 70 -6.81 -15.46 10.68
CA GLY A 70 -7.38 -15.35 12.03
C GLY A 70 -8.88 -15.04 12.04
N TYR A 71 -9.35 -14.19 11.11
CA TYR A 71 -10.75 -13.81 10.97
C TYR A 71 -11.55 -14.70 10.00
N LYS A 72 -10.93 -15.75 9.43
CA LYS A 72 -11.53 -16.64 8.41
C LYS A 72 -12.20 -15.87 7.27
N THR A 73 -11.59 -14.76 6.83
CA THR A 73 -12.13 -13.87 5.78
C THR A 73 -11.02 -13.56 4.78
N SER A 74 -10.92 -14.35 3.71
CA SER A 74 -9.85 -14.21 2.69
C SER A 74 -9.84 -12.84 2.03
N GLY A 75 -11.02 -12.22 1.87
CA GLY A 75 -11.19 -10.91 1.24
C GLY A 75 -10.37 -9.78 1.87
N ILE A 76 -9.92 -9.90 3.14
CA ILE A 76 -9.01 -8.93 3.75
C ILE A 76 -7.66 -8.91 3.00
N PHE A 77 -7.10 -10.09 2.77
CA PHE A 77 -5.81 -10.23 2.09
C PHE A 77 -5.96 -10.04 0.58
N ASP A 78 -6.99 -10.63 -0.03
CA ASP A 78 -7.18 -10.58 -1.48
C ASP A 78 -7.33 -9.15 -1.98
N ASN A 79 -8.15 -8.32 -1.30
CA ASN A 79 -8.28 -6.91 -1.66
C ASN A 79 -6.96 -6.13 -1.48
N ALA A 80 -6.22 -6.36 -0.40
CA ALA A 80 -4.93 -5.69 -0.19
C ALA A 80 -3.89 -6.10 -1.25
N LEU A 81 -3.84 -7.39 -1.59
CA LEU A 81 -2.98 -7.95 -2.64
C LEU A 81 -3.32 -7.34 -4.00
N TYR A 82 -4.60 -7.31 -4.38
CA TYR A 82 -5.03 -6.74 -5.64
C TYR A 82 -4.69 -5.26 -5.75
N GLY A 83 -4.85 -4.47 -4.67
CA GLY A 83 -4.48 -3.06 -4.68
C GLY A 83 -2.98 -2.83 -4.93
N ILE A 84 -2.11 -3.60 -4.26
CA ILE A 84 -0.66 -3.50 -4.45
C ILE A 84 -0.27 -4.00 -5.84
N LEU A 85 -0.80 -5.15 -6.28
CA LEU A 85 -0.51 -5.71 -7.59
C LEU A 85 -0.97 -4.78 -8.72
N SER A 86 -2.16 -4.18 -8.60
CA SER A 86 -2.66 -3.22 -9.59
C SER A 86 -1.75 -1.99 -9.68
N ASN A 87 -1.23 -1.50 -8.55
CA ASN A 87 -0.31 -0.37 -8.57
C ASN A 87 0.99 -0.74 -9.30
N ILE A 88 1.55 -1.93 -9.02
CA ILE A 88 2.77 -2.41 -9.69
C ILE A 88 2.53 -2.50 -11.21
N ILE A 89 1.42 -3.12 -11.64
CA ILE A 89 1.10 -3.27 -13.07
C ILE A 89 0.99 -1.90 -13.76
N VAL A 90 0.23 -0.96 -13.20
CA VAL A 90 0.04 0.35 -13.83
C VAL A 90 1.35 1.14 -13.86
N ASN A 91 2.17 1.10 -12.81
CA ASN A 91 3.48 1.76 -12.82
C ASN A 91 4.45 1.14 -13.84
N VAL A 92 4.44 -0.19 -14.00
CA VAL A 92 5.26 -0.87 -15.02
C VAL A 92 4.80 -0.46 -16.43
N VAL A 93 3.50 -0.46 -16.70
CA VAL A 93 2.94 -0.02 -17.99
C VAL A 93 3.29 1.45 -18.26
N ALA A 94 3.08 2.33 -17.27
CA ALA A 94 3.42 3.74 -17.38
C ALA A 94 4.93 3.95 -17.60
N GLY A 95 5.78 3.16 -16.94
CA GLY A 95 7.23 3.15 -17.14
C GLY A 95 7.62 2.73 -18.56
N VAL A 96 7.01 1.68 -19.11
CA VAL A 96 7.25 1.24 -20.50
C VAL A 96 6.80 2.31 -21.50
N VAL A 97 5.62 2.91 -21.31
CA VAL A 97 5.13 4.01 -22.15
C VAL A 97 6.05 5.21 -22.08
N MET A 98 6.52 5.57 -20.88
CA MET A 98 7.48 6.66 -20.68
C MET A 98 8.80 6.38 -21.39
N VAL A 99 9.34 5.16 -21.28
CA VAL A 99 10.57 4.75 -21.98
C VAL A 99 10.38 4.82 -23.50
N ALA A 100 9.28 4.30 -24.04
CA ALA A 100 8.98 4.40 -25.46
C ALA A 100 8.90 5.86 -25.93
N PHE A 101 8.29 6.73 -25.11
CA PHE A 101 8.17 8.15 -25.39
C PHE A 101 9.52 8.89 -25.36
N ILE A 102 10.41 8.52 -24.44
CA ILE A 102 11.80 8.98 -24.42
C ILE A 102 12.53 8.55 -25.71
N PHE A 103 12.37 7.29 -26.15
CA PHE A 103 12.97 6.81 -27.40
C PHE A 103 12.41 7.53 -28.64
N MET A 104 11.11 7.82 -28.68
CA MET A 104 10.50 8.59 -29.78
C MET A 104 11.03 10.03 -29.86
N ASN A 105 11.47 10.60 -28.73
CA ASN A 105 12.04 11.94 -28.65
C ASN A 105 13.58 11.93 -28.53
N PHE A 106 14.22 10.77 -28.79
CA PHE A 106 15.64 10.59 -28.52
C PHE A 106 16.52 11.58 -29.30
N SER A 107 16.14 11.96 -30.53
CA SER A 107 16.88 12.97 -31.32
C SER A 107 16.90 14.34 -30.63
N ASN A 108 15.77 14.77 -30.08
CA ASN A 108 15.64 16.05 -29.37
C ASN A 108 16.43 16.02 -28.06
N ILE A 109 16.41 14.86 -27.38
CA ILE A 109 17.19 14.63 -26.16
C ILE A 109 18.70 14.66 -26.49
N MET A 110 19.15 13.97 -27.54
CA MET A 110 20.56 13.96 -27.96
C MET A 110 21.07 15.32 -28.40
N ALA A 111 20.22 16.13 -29.06
CA ALA A 111 20.56 17.51 -29.41
C ALA A 111 20.82 18.38 -28.17
N SER A 112 20.20 18.06 -27.02
CA SER A 112 20.45 18.75 -25.75
C SER A 112 21.80 18.41 -25.09
N PHE A 113 22.50 17.37 -25.57
CA PHE A 113 23.83 16.94 -25.10
C PHE A 113 24.99 17.48 -25.95
N ASN A 114 24.76 18.55 -26.73
CA ASN A 114 25.81 19.20 -27.52
C ASN A 114 26.99 19.60 -26.60
N PRO A 115 28.26 19.40 -27.00
CA PRO A 115 29.45 19.49 -26.13
C PRO A 115 29.79 20.92 -25.68
N VAL A 116 28.92 21.89 -25.94
CA VAL A 116 29.02 23.22 -25.34
C VAL A 116 28.67 23.06 -23.86
N PRO A 117 29.48 23.59 -22.92
CA PRO A 117 29.24 23.49 -21.48
C PRO A 117 28.06 24.37 -21.05
N THR A 118 26.88 24.15 -21.64
CA THR A 118 25.62 24.68 -21.15
C THR A 118 25.06 23.73 -20.09
N PRO A 119 24.44 24.24 -19.02
CA PRO A 119 23.73 23.41 -18.06
C PRO A 119 22.79 22.45 -18.80
N ILE A 120 22.82 21.16 -18.45
CA ILE A 120 21.89 20.16 -19.00
C ILE A 120 20.49 20.75 -18.93
N ASN A 121 19.77 20.79 -20.05
CA ASN A 121 18.42 21.32 -20.08
C ASN A 121 17.43 20.27 -19.55
N ILE A 122 17.45 20.07 -18.23
CA ILE A 122 16.60 19.10 -17.51
C ILE A 122 15.11 19.45 -17.75
N GLN A 123 14.77 20.71 -18.03
CA GLN A 123 13.39 21.13 -18.31
C GLN A 123 12.80 20.43 -19.55
N GLY A 124 13.60 20.17 -20.59
CA GLY A 124 13.15 19.44 -21.76
C GLY A 124 12.73 18.01 -21.43
N ILE A 125 13.51 17.32 -20.59
CA ILE A 125 13.21 15.95 -20.15
C ILE A 125 11.97 15.94 -19.24
N LEU A 126 11.87 16.88 -18.31
CA LEU A 126 10.72 16.97 -17.39
C LEU A 126 9.40 17.21 -18.13
N GLY A 127 9.43 17.98 -19.22
CA GLY A 127 8.24 18.22 -20.05
C GLY A 127 7.63 16.93 -20.61
N TYR A 128 8.42 15.88 -20.81
CA TYR A 128 7.93 14.57 -21.25
C TYR A 128 7.33 13.73 -20.13
N VAL A 129 7.64 14.02 -18.86
CA VAL A 129 7.13 13.30 -17.69
C VAL A 129 5.78 13.84 -17.23
N VAL A 130 5.55 15.16 -17.36
CA VAL A 130 4.32 15.83 -16.92
C VAL A 130 3.03 15.15 -17.43
N PRO A 131 2.90 14.75 -18.70
CA PRO A 131 1.67 14.13 -19.22
C PRO A 131 1.39 12.75 -18.61
N ALA A 132 2.40 12.07 -18.07
CA ALA A 132 2.24 10.78 -17.42
C ALA A 132 1.71 10.90 -15.97
N MET A 133 1.80 12.07 -15.34
CA MET A 133 1.42 12.25 -13.93
C MET A 133 -0.04 11.87 -13.63
N PRO A 134 -1.05 12.24 -14.45
CA PRO A 134 -2.42 11.78 -14.22
C PRO A 134 -2.57 10.26 -14.26
N VAL A 135 -1.79 9.57 -15.11
CA VAL A 135 -1.81 8.10 -15.22
C VAL A 135 -1.25 7.47 -13.96
N PHE A 136 -0.14 7.99 -13.42
CA PHE A 136 0.42 7.54 -12.15
C PHE A 136 -0.53 7.80 -10.98
N SER A 137 -1.19 8.96 -10.95
CA SER A 137 -2.20 9.27 -9.92
C SER A 137 -3.42 8.35 -10.00
N LEU A 138 -3.83 7.94 -11.21
CA LEU A 138 -4.90 6.96 -11.40
C LEU A 138 -4.51 5.59 -10.84
N ALA A 139 -3.25 5.16 -10.99
CA ALA A 139 -2.72 3.95 -10.36
C ALA A 139 -2.90 3.97 -8.84
N GLY A 140 -2.51 5.08 -8.23
CA GLY A 140 -2.66 5.32 -6.78
C GLY A 140 -4.12 5.27 -6.34
N LEU A 141 -5.04 5.83 -7.13
CA LEU A 141 -6.47 5.78 -6.86
C LEU A 141 -7.00 4.34 -6.88
N VAL A 142 -6.65 3.54 -7.89
CA VAL A 142 -7.07 2.14 -7.96
C VAL A 142 -6.55 1.37 -6.75
N GLN A 143 -5.28 1.55 -6.38
CA GLN A 143 -4.69 0.96 -5.18
C GLN A 143 -5.46 1.35 -3.92
N ALA A 144 -5.76 2.63 -3.75
CA ALA A 144 -6.48 3.14 -2.60
C ALA A 144 -7.86 2.50 -2.46
N LEU A 145 -8.63 2.38 -3.56
CA LEU A 145 -9.96 1.75 -3.55
C LEU A 145 -9.92 0.30 -3.03
N PHE A 146 -8.94 -0.48 -3.47
CA PHE A 146 -8.75 -1.85 -3.00
C PHE A 146 -8.30 -1.92 -1.54
N LEU A 147 -7.37 -1.07 -1.12
CA LEU A 147 -6.96 -0.97 0.29
C LEU A 147 -8.10 -0.54 1.21
N THR A 148 -8.97 0.38 0.78
CA THR A 148 -10.15 0.79 1.55
C THR A 148 -11.12 -0.37 1.77
N ARG A 149 -11.32 -1.25 0.76
CA ARG A 149 -12.11 -2.46 0.93
C ARG A 149 -11.48 -3.40 1.96
N ALA A 150 -10.17 -3.62 1.89
CA ALA A 150 -9.44 -4.43 2.86
C ALA A 150 -9.56 -3.87 4.29
N PHE A 151 -9.39 -2.55 4.46
CA PHE A 151 -9.53 -1.89 5.76
C PHE A 151 -10.95 -1.85 6.30
N ASN A 152 -11.97 -1.73 5.45
CA ASN A 152 -13.36 -1.79 5.89
C ASN A 152 -13.71 -3.20 6.41
N LEU A 153 -13.24 -4.25 5.75
CA LEU A 153 -13.39 -5.62 6.22
C LEU A 153 -12.66 -5.85 7.55
N LEU A 154 -11.45 -5.29 7.68
CA LEU A 154 -10.68 -5.39 8.91
C LEU A 154 -11.38 -4.64 10.06
N ALA A 155 -11.84 -3.40 9.82
CA ALA A 155 -12.59 -2.59 10.78
C ALA A 155 -13.84 -3.31 11.30
N ALA A 156 -14.55 -4.03 10.43
CA ALA A 156 -15.74 -4.79 10.78
C ALA A 156 -15.43 -5.99 11.70
N LYS A 157 -14.22 -6.58 11.59
CA LYS A 157 -13.79 -7.74 12.39
C LYS A 157 -12.99 -7.38 13.64
N SER A 158 -12.29 -6.26 13.63
CA SER A 158 -11.49 -5.77 14.76
C SER A 158 -12.24 -4.81 15.67
N GLU A 159 -13.46 -4.40 15.31
CA GLU A 159 -14.27 -3.38 16.01
C GLU A 159 -13.57 -2.01 16.12
N THR A 160 -12.50 -1.77 15.36
CA THR A 160 -11.76 -0.51 15.39
C THR A 160 -12.18 0.41 14.25
N ARG A 161 -12.84 1.53 14.58
CA ARG A 161 -13.28 2.54 13.58
C ARG A 161 -12.11 3.20 12.82
N LEU A 162 -10.90 3.17 13.39
CA LEU A 162 -9.70 3.78 12.81
C LEU A 162 -9.36 3.26 11.41
N PHE A 163 -9.56 1.96 11.13
CA PHE A 163 -9.29 1.41 9.79
C PHE A 163 -10.24 1.97 8.73
N ARG A 164 -11.52 2.17 9.06
CA ARG A 164 -12.50 2.77 8.16
C ARG A 164 -12.10 4.22 7.82
N THR A 165 -11.67 4.98 8.82
CA THR A 165 -11.19 6.35 8.62
C THR A 165 -9.93 6.38 7.76
N ALA A 166 -8.95 5.51 8.04
CA ALA A 166 -7.71 5.43 7.24
C ALA A 166 -8.01 5.06 5.77
N GLY A 167 -8.89 4.08 5.54
CA GLY A 167 -9.30 3.68 4.19
C GLY A 167 -10.02 4.79 3.42
N LEU A 168 -10.96 5.50 4.04
CA LEU A 168 -11.64 6.63 3.40
C LEU A 168 -10.64 7.75 3.05
N ALA A 169 -9.73 8.04 3.97
CA ALA A 169 -8.78 9.12 3.79
C ALA A 169 -7.72 8.80 2.71
N LEU A 170 -7.31 7.54 2.53
CA LEU A 170 -6.45 7.11 1.42
C LEU A 170 -7.10 7.36 0.05
N VAL A 171 -8.42 7.12 -0.07
CA VAL A 171 -9.15 7.42 -1.32
C VAL A 171 -9.24 8.92 -1.52
N ALA A 172 -9.59 9.68 -0.48
CA ALA A 172 -9.66 11.14 -0.57
C ALA A 172 -8.32 11.77 -1.00
N SER A 173 -7.20 11.31 -0.44
CA SER A 173 -5.86 11.78 -0.83
C SER A 173 -5.52 11.41 -2.26
N SER A 174 -5.90 10.21 -2.72
CA SER A 174 -5.64 9.76 -4.09
C SER A 174 -6.49 10.51 -5.12
N VAL A 175 -7.74 10.82 -4.80
CA VAL A 175 -8.60 11.67 -5.63
C VAL A 175 -8.01 13.08 -5.72
N LEU A 176 -7.59 13.66 -4.60
CA LEU A 176 -6.94 14.97 -4.59
C LEU A 176 -5.65 14.97 -5.42
N MET A 177 -4.81 13.94 -5.27
CA MET A 177 -3.60 13.78 -6.06
C MET A 177 -3.89 13.69 -7.57
N LEU A 178 -4.95 12.98 -7.97
CA LEU A 178 -5.38 12.91 -9.36
C LEU A 178 -5.84 14.26 -9.89
N ILE A 179 -6.68 14.98 -9.15
CA ILE A 179 -7.16 16.31 -9.54
C ILE A 179 -5.99 17.28 -9.71
N LEU A 180 -5.08 17.32 -8.73
CA LEU A 180 -3.89 18.17 -8.77
C LEU A 180 -2.94 17.79 -9.92
N ALA A 181 -2.79 16.51 -10.23
CA ALA A 181 -2.01 16.06 -11.39
C ALA A 181 -2.62 16.49 -12.73
N CYS A 182 -3.94 16.37 -12.87
CA CYS A 182 -4.64 16.85 -14.06
C CYS A 182 -4.50 18.37 -14.24
N ILE A 183 -4.69 19.15 -13.16
CA ILE A 183 -4.52 20.62 -13.18
C ILE A 183 -3.08 20.99 -13.54
N GLY A 184 -2.09 20.36 -12.90
CA GLY A 184 -0.67 20.60 -13.19
C GLY A 184 -0.32 20.30 -14.65
N ALA A 185 -0.80 19.18 -15.19
CA ALA A 185 -0.60 18.84 -16.59
C ALA A 185 -1.28 19.83 -17.54
N LEU A 186 -2.52 20.23 -17.25
CA LEU A 186 -3.26 21.20 -18.07
C LEU A 186 -2.56 22.58 -18.11
N LEU A 187 -2.15 23.08 -16.94
CA LEU A 187 -1.43 24.36 -16.84
C LEU A 187 -0.07 24.32 -17.57
N PHE A 188 0.62 23.18 -17.53
CA PHE A 188 1.86 22.98 -18.26
C PHE A 188 1.63 23.02 -19.78
N PHE A 189 0.62 22.32 -20.30
CA PHE A 189 0.28 22.34 -21.73
C PHE A 189 -0.21 23.70 -22.21
N ALA A 190 -0.84 24.48 -21.33
CA ALA A 190 -1.19 25.87 -21.60
C ALA A 190 0.01 26.83 -21.53
N ALA A 191 1.23 26.32 -21.30
CA ALA A 191 2.45 27.09 -21.07
C ALA A 191 2.34 28.11 -19.92
N ALA A 192 1.41 27.89 -18.98
CA ALA A 192 1.17 28.78 -17.85
C ALA A 192 2.17 28.56 -16.70
N ILE A 193 2.75 27.36 -16.61
CA ILE A 193 3.74 26.98 -15.60
C ILE A 193 4.87 26.14 -16.22
N SER A 194 6.02 26.10 -15.54
CA SER A 194 7.14 25.23 -15.94
C SER A 194 6.88 23.76 -15.59
N ALA A 195 7.60 22.84 -16.23
CA ALA A 195 7.50 21.41 -15.94
C ALA A 195 7.82 21.09 -14.46
N THR A 196 8.80 21.78 -13.87
CA THR A 196 9.15 21.61 -12.45
C THR A 196 7.98 21.95 -11.52
N VAL A 197 7.29 23.08 -11.78
CA VAL A 197 6.12 23.47 -10.98
C VAL A 197 4.97 22.49 -11.18
N ALA A 198 4.73 22.05 -12.43
CA ALA A 198 3.70 21.08 -12.76
C ALA A 198 3.91 19.74 -12.02
N LEU A 199 5.15 19.25 -11.94
CA LEU A 199 5.50 18.02 -11.21
C LEU A 199 5.44 18.18 -9.68
N ALA A 200 5.63 19.39 -9.16
CA ALA A 200 5.58 19.65 -7.72
C ALA A 200 4.14 19.72 -7.18
N ILE A 201 3.15 20.14 -8.00
CA ILE A 201 1.75 20.29 -7.58
C ILE A 201 1.16 19.01 -6.94
N PRO A 202 1.32 17.80 -7.51
CA PRO A 202 0.76 16.57 -6.94
C PRO A 202 1.39 16.13 -5.61
N PHE A 203 2.57 16.67 -5.24
CA PHE A 203 3.22 16.28 -3.99
C PHE A 203 2.39 16.63 -2.76
N ALA A 204 1.58 17.69 -2.81
CA ALA A 204 0.63 18.01 -1.73
C ALA A 204 -0.39 16.88 -1.50
N GLY A 205 -0.78 16.14 -2.55
CA GLY A 205 -1.61 14.94 -2.41
C GLY A 205 -0.85 13.77 -1.79
N THR A 206 0.43 13.60 -2.16
CA THR A 206 1.28 12.53 -1.62
C THR A 206 1.55 12.67 -0.13
N THR A 207 1.77 13.90 0.38
CA THR A 207 2.00 14.14 1.81
C THR A 207 0.81 13.69 2.64
N ILE A 208 -0.41 14.02 2.21
CA ILE A 208 -1.63 13.57 2.86
C ILE A 208 -1.73 12.04 2.83
N ASN A 209 -1.45 11.42 1.68
CA ASN A 209 -1.43 9.96 1.55
C ASN A 209 -0.49 9.28 2.57
N TYR A 210 0.69 9.87 2.80
CA TYR A 210 1.64 9.36 3.79
C TYR A 210 1.18 9.56 5.24
N LEU A 211 0.51 10.67 5.56
CA LEU A 211 -0.12 10.84 6.87
C LEU A 211 -1.16 9.73 7.14
N MET A 212 -1.84 9.23 6.10
CA MET A 212 -2.80 8.14 6.26
C MET A 212 -2.15 6.80 6.62
N TRP A 213 -0.91 6.56 6.22
CA TRP A 213 -0.15 5.40 6.69
C TRP A 213 0.21 5.48 8.18
N ILE A 214 0.34 6.68 8.76
CA ILE A 214 0.48 6.87 10.21
C ILE A 214 -0.82 6.45 10.92
N PHE A 215 -1.98 6.87 10.38
CA PHE A 215 -3.27 6.42 10.90
C PHE A 215 -3.46 4.91 10.78
N ALA A 216 -3.04 4.31 9.67
CA ALA A 216 -3.06 2.85 9.49
C ALA A 216 -2.16 2.16 10.53
N ALA A 217 -0.93 2.65 10.75
CA ALA A 217 -0.03 2.11 11.77
C ALA A 217 -0.66 2.17 13.17
N LYS A 218 -1.22 3.34 13.55
CA LYS A 218 -1.95 3.51 14.81
C LYS A 218 -3.15 2.56 14.91
N ALA A 219 -3.88 2.36 13.81
CA ALA A 219 -5.02 1.45 13.76
C ALA A 219 -4.60 -0.01 14.03
N PHE A 220 -3.47 -0.46 13.47
CA PHE A 220 -2.91 -1.77 13.80
C PHE A 220 -2.60 -1.87 15.29
N PHE A 221 -1.82 -0.96 15.86
CA PHE A 221 -1.48 -1.01 17.29
C PHE A 221 -2.70 -0.92 18.22
N SER A 222 -3.82 -0.37 17.74
CA SER A 222 -5.08 -0.31 18.47
C SER A 222 -5.91 -1.60 18.44
N ILE A 223 -5.53 -2.62 17.65
CA ILE A 223 -6.25 -3.90 17.65
C ILE A 223 -6.12 -4.53 19.05
N LYS A 224 -7.26 -4.74 19.70
CA LYS A 224 -7.34 -5.54 20.93
C LYS A 224 -7.17 -7.01 20.55
N ALA A 225 -6.42 -7.76 21.36
CA ALA A 225 -6.44 -9.22 21.22
C ALA A 225 -7.92 -9.65 21.31
N PRO A 226 -8.38 -10.59 20.47
CA PRO A 226 -9.70 -11.17 20.66
C PRO A 226 -9.72 -11.63 22.11
N THR A 227 -10.61 -11.05 22.91
CA THR A 227 -10.95 -11.57 24.23
C THR A 227 -11.19 -13.03 23.93
N SER A 228 -10.34 -13.91 24.46
CA SER A 228 -10.51 -15.34 24.31
C SER A 228 -11.95 -15.60 24.71
N GLN A 229 -12.84 -15.78 23.73
CA GLN A 229 -14.18 -16.26 24.00
C GLN A 229 -13.89 -17.47 24.87
N PRO A 230 -14.33 -17.49 26.15
CA PRO A 230 -14.04 -18.60 27.04
C PRO A 230 -14.37 -19.82 26.20
N LEU A 231 -13.34 -20.63 25.91
CA LEU A 231 -13.49 -21.83 25.11
C LEU A 231 -14.77 -22.46 25.67
N PRO A 232 -15.82 -22.69 24.86
CA PRO A 232 -17.07 -23.25 25.37
C PRO A 232 -16.64 -24.38 26.25
N THR A 233 -16.87 -24.22 27.57
CA THR A 233 -16.17 -24.96 28.62
C THR A 233 -16.18 -26.39 28.15
N SER A 234 -15.02 -26.89 27.69
CA SER A 234 -14.96 -28.22 27.10
C SER A 234 -15.59 -29.09 28.16
N PRO A 235 -16.75 -29.74 27.89
CA PRO A 235 -17.45 -30.49 28.92
C PRO A 235 -16.42 -31.40 29.54
N ALA A 236 -16.21 -31.18 30.84
CA ALA A 236 -15.08 -31.68 31.58
C ALA A 236 -14.94 -33.17 31.33
N THR A 237 -13.97 -33.57 30.51
CA THR A 237 -13.61 -34.98 30.26
C THR A 237 -14.83 -35.89 30.25
N GLU A 238 -15.79 -35.64 29.36
CA GLU A 238 -16.86 -36.61 29.15
C GLU A 238 -16.18 -37.89 28.69
N LYS A 239 -16.17 -38.92 29.56
CA LYS A 239 -15.40 -40.14 29.40
C LYS A 239 -15.65 -40.71 28.00
N ALA A 240 -14.68 -40.65 27.11
CA ALA A 240 -14.87 -41.21 25.79
C ALA A 240 -15.27 -42.69 25.86
N ARG A 241 -16.24 -43.09 25.04
CA ARG A 241 -16.65 -44.50 24.91
C ARG A 241 -16.24 -45.03 23.54
N TYR A 242 -15.91 -46.31 23.51
CA TYR A 242 -15.48 -46.99 22.30
C TYR A 242 -16.66 -47.72 21.66
N CYS A 243 -16.82 -47.59 20.35
CA CYS A 243 -17.87 -48.28 19.61
C CYS A 243 -17.67 -49.81 19.66
N PRO A 244 -18.67 -50.62 20.03
CA PRO A 244 -18.55 -52.08 20.12
C PRO A 244 -18.38 -52.76 18.75
N HIS A 245 -18.73 -52.07 17.66
CA HIS A 245 -18.68 -52.63 16.31
C HIS A 245 -17.35 -52.39 15.58
N CYS A 246 -16.68 -51.27 15.85
CA CYS A 246 -15.45 -50.89 15.13
C CYS A 246 -14.30 -50.44 16.02
N GLY A 247 -14.51 -50.28 17.33
CA GLY A 247 -13.48 -49.83 18.27
C GLY A 247 -13.12 -48.35 18.18
N ALA A 248 -13.82 -47.54 17.38
CA ALA A 248 -13.56 -46.11 17.28
C ALA A 248 -14.04 -45.35 18.52
N GLU A 249 -13.26 -44.36 18.95
CA GLU A 249 -13.60 -43.44 20.03
C GLU A 249 -14.76 -42.51 19.63
N ASN A 250 -15.67 -42.22 20.55
CA ASN A 250 -16.82 -41.35 20.32
C ASN A 250 -17.29 -40.68 21.61
N LEU A 251 -18.11 -39.65 21.42
CA LEU A 251 -18.77 -38.94 22.51
C LEU A 251 -19.75 -39.88 23.25
N THR A 252 -19.84 -39.72 24.56
CA THR A 252 -20.72 -40.51 25.44
C THR A 252 -22.20 -40.35 25.14
N ASP A 253 -22.58 -39.19 24.62
CA ASP A 253 -23.93 -38.83 24.22
C ASP A 253 -24.26 -39.16 22.75
N ALA A 254 -23.32 -39.72 21.98
CA ALA A 254 -23.58 -40.04 20.58
C ALA A 254 -24.71 -41.09 20.44
N VAL A 255 -25.63 -40.96 19.49
CA VAL A 255 -26.61 -42.05 19.23
C VAL A 255 -26.03 -43.06 18.22
N PHE A 256 -25.11 -42.59 17.38
CA PHE A 256 -24.50 -43.35 16.29
C PHE A 256 -22.99 -43.14 16.26
N CYS A 257 -22.24 -44.17 15.84
CA CYS A 257 -20.81 -44.09 15.65
C CYS A 257 -20.47 -43.23 14.43
N THR A 258 -19.64 -42.20 14.61
CA THR A 258 -19.12 -41.34 13.54
C THR A 258 -18.30 -42.08 12.48
N HIS A 259 -17.75 -43.26 12.81
CA HIS A 259 -16.90 -44.04 11.91
C HIS A 259 -17.65 -45.10 11.11
N CYS A 260 -18.61 -45.81 11.71
CA CYS A 260 -19.29 -46.94 11.06
C CYS A 260 -20.81 -46.74 10.89
N GLY A 261 -21.39 -45.67 11.43
CA GLY A 261 -22.82 -45.35 11.32
C GLY A 261 -23.76 -46.24 12.13
N LYS A 262 -23.25 -47.26 12.84
CA LYS A 262 -24.07 -48.12 13.69
C LYS A 262 -24.43 -47.43 15.01
N SER A 263 -25.57 -47.79 15.59
CA SER A 263 -25.97 -47.32 16.91
C SER A 263 -24.97 -47.77 17.96
N MET A 264 -24.76 -46.92 18.96
CA MET A 264 -23.75 -47.08 20.00
C MET A 264 -24.24 -47.85 21.22
#